data_AF-G4YL58-F1
#
_entry.id   AF-G4YL58-F1
#
_cell.length_a   1.000
_cell.length_b   1.000
_cell.length_c   1.000
_cell.angle_alpha   90.00
_cell.angle_beta   90.00
_cell.angle_gamma   90.00
#
_symmetry.space_group_name_H-M   'P 1'
#
loop_
_entity.id
_entity.type
_entity.pdbx_description
1 polymer ?
#
loop_
_entity_poly.entity_id
_entity_poly.type
_entity_poly.pdbx_seq_one_letter_code
_entity_poly.pdbx_strand_id
1 'polypeptide(L)' 'EVAKAALAKDQSRRDRYYNRRVRETTRFTVGDLVWVLRPPKGKGITKLPHQWVGPPKIVQDAGYDNWDVVRED' A
#
# COMPACT_ATOMS: atom_id res chain seq x y z
N GLU A 1 7.92 24.05 -6.91
CA GLU A 1 7.17 24.01 -5.63
C GLU A 1 5.68 23.65 -5.78
N VAL A 2 4.99 24.17 -6.80
CA VAL A 2 3.54 23.95 -7.03
C VAL A 2 3.14 22.46 -7.07
N ALA A 3 3.90 21.60 -7.75
CA ALA A 3 3.57 20.18 -7.86
C ALA A 3 3.61 19.44 -6.50
N LYS A 4 4.57 19.75 -5.64
CA LYS A 4 4.68 19.16 -4.29
C LYS A 4 3.52 19.59 -3.40
N ALA A 5 3.14 20.87 -3.46
CA ALA A 5 2.00 21.40 -2.72
C ALA A 5 0.66 20.80 -3.18
N ALA A 6 0.49 20.62 -4.49
CA ALA A 6 -0.69 19.96 -5.05
C ALA A 6 -0.79 18.49 -4.60
N LEU A 7 0.34 17.77 -4.61
CA LEU A 7 0.41 16.40 -4.11
C LEU A 7 0.03 16.33 -2.62
N ALA A 8 0.63 17.16 -1.77
CA ALA A 8 0.32 17.19 -0.34
C ALA A 8 -1.18 17.46 -0.07
N LYS A 9 -1.78 18.40 -0.81
CA LYS A 9 -3.21 18.69 -0.73
C LYS A 9 -4.08 17.49 -1.12
N ASP A 10 -3.68 16.74 -2.15
CA ASP A 10 -4.37 15.52 -2.56
C ASP A 10 -4.26 14.41 -1.51
N GLN A 11 -3.06 14.20 -0.93
CA GLN A 11 -2.86 13.23 0.15
C GLN A 11 -3.79 13.53 1.34
N SER A 12 -3.82 14.78 1.82
CA SER A 12 -4.72 15.17 2.93
C SER A 12 -6.21 15.07 2.57
N ARG A 13 -6.57 15.20 1.29
CA ARG A 13 -7.95 15.01 0.84
C ARG A 13 -8.34 13.53 0.89
N ARG A 14 -7.47 12.64 0.39
CA ARG A 14 -7.68 11.19 0.38
C ARG A 14 -7.80 10.66 1.80
N ASP A 15 -6.89 11.08 2.67
CA ASP A 15 -6.90 10.72 4.09
C ASP A 15 -8.24 11.05 4.75
N ARG A 16 -8.71 12.30 4.64
CA ARG A 16 -10.01 12.70 5.20
C ARG A 16 -11.21 11.95 4.60
N TYR A 17 -11.17 11.62 3.31
CA TYR A 17 -12.30 11.01 2.63
C TYR A 17 -12.39 9.51 2.89
N TYR A 18 -11.28 8.78 2.67
CA TYR A 18 -11.24 7.34 2.73
C TYR A 18 -11.05 6.79 4.15
N ASN A 19 -10.32 7.49 5.03
CA ASN A 19 -10.16 7.06 6.42
C ASN A 19 -11.33 7.46 7.33
N ARG A 20 -12.45 7.92 6.77
CA ARG A 20 -13.62 8.33 7.56
C ARG A 20 -14.20 7.14 8.32
N ARG A 21 -14.03 7.13 9.66
CA ARG A 21 -14.49 6.09 10.60
C ARG A 21 -13.75 4.75 10.48
N VAL A 22 -12.60 4.73 9.82
CA VAL A 22 -11.73 3.54 9.80
C VAL A 22 -11.12 3.35 11.18
N ARG A 23 -11.09 2.10 11.66
CA ARG A 23 -10.31 1.71 12.84
C ARG A 23 -8.93 1.31 12.36
N GLU A 24 -7.91 2.12 12.65
CA GLU A 24 -6.52 1.80 12.31
C GLU A 24 -5.99 0.78 13.33
N THR A 25 -5.96 -0.50 12.94
CA THR A 25 -5.47 -1.60 13.80
C THR A 25 -3.96 -1.77 13.72
N THR A 26 -3.37 -1.43 12.57
CA THR A 26 -1.96 -1.64 12.28
C THR A 26 -1.42 -0.45 11.51
N ARG A 27 -0.24 0.04 11.89
CA ARG A 27 0.49 1.09 11.19
C ARG A 27 1.82 0.54 10.71
N PHE A 28 2.11 0.71 9.43
CA PHE A 28 3.34 0.27 8.81
C PHE A 28 4.40 1.36 8.85
N THR A 29 5.67 0.95 8.98
CA THR A 29 6.84 1.81 9.03
C THR A 29 7.93 1.30 8.08
N VAL A 30 8.83 2.20 7.69
CA VAL A 30 10.01 1.83 6.89
C VAL A 30 10.85 0.84 7.68
N GLY A 31 11.15 -0.30 7.07
CA GLY A 31 11.87 -1.42 7.70
C GLY A 31 11.00 -2.63 8.03
N ASP A 32 9.67 -2.48 8.06
CA ASP A 32 8.76 -3.60 8.33
C ASP A 32 8.79 -4.64 7.20
N LEU A 33 8.66 -5.91 7.59
CA LEU A 33 8.49 -7.04 6.68
C LEU A 33 7.00 -7.33 6.52
N VAL A 34 6.49 -7.27 5.28
CA VAL A 34 5.05 -7.39 5.00
C VAL A 34 4.78 -8.47 3.97
N TRP A 35 3.70 -9.24 4.11
CA TRP A 35 3.23 -10.12 3.05
C TRP A 35 2.37 -9.35 2.06
N VAL A 36 2.71 -9.39 0.77
CA VAL A 36 1.96 -8.66 -0.26
C VAL A 36 1.03 -9.62 -0.99
N LEU A 37 -0.27 -9.31 -0.98
CA LEU A 37 -1.24 -10.03 -1.80
C LEU A 37 -0.97 -9.72 -3.27
N ARG A 38 -0.72 -10.75 -4.08
CA ARG A 38 -0.68 -10.66 -5.55
C ARG A 38 -2.02 -11.17 -6.08
N PRO A 39 -2.93 -10.27 -6.50
CA PRO A 39 -4.19 -10.71 -7.07
C PRO A 39 -3.93 -11.46 -8.37
N PRO A 40 -4.63 -12.59 -8.61
CA PRO A 40 -4.57 -13.26 -9.90
C PRO A 40 -5.12 -12.34 -11.00
N LYS A 41 -4.54 -12.40 -12.20
CA LYS A 41 -4.93 -11.58 -13.37
C LYS A 41 -5.25 -12.50 -14.55
N GLY A 42 -6.33 -12.24 -15.30
CA GLY A 42 -6.74 -13.03 -16.47
C GLY A 42 -8.22 -13.41 -16.52
N LYS A 43 -8.66 -14.03 -17.64
CA LYS A 43 -9.99 -14.64 -17.76
C LYS A 43 -10.01 -16.00 -17.03
N GLY A 44 -11.10 -16.32 -16.35
CA GLY A 44 -11.26 -17.62 -15.66
C GLY A 44 -10.61 -17.70 -14.27
N ILE A 45 -10.31 -16.56 -13.65
CA ILE A 45 -9.82 -16.51 -12.27
C ILE A 45 -10.87 -17.12 -11.34
N THR A 46 -10.51 -18.20 -10.67
CA THR A 46 -11.25 -18.76 -9.54
C THR A 46 -10.65 -18.27 -8.23
N LYS A 47 -11.16 -18.70 -7.07
CA LYS A 47 -10.68 -18.22 -5.75
C LYS A 47 -9.34 -18.83 -5.31
N LEU A 48 -8.94 -19.97 -5.85
CA LEU A 48 -7.75 -20.70 -5.42
C LEU A 48 -6.36 -20.11 -5.80
N PRO A 49 -6.18 -19.34 -6.90
CA PRO A 49 -4.87 -18.86 -7.33
C PRO A 49 -4.42 -17.54 -6.67
N HIS A 50 -5.03 -17.12 -5.55
CA HIS A 50 -4.55 -15.95 -4.81
C HIS A 50 -3.18 -16.26 -4.20
N GLN A 51 -2.16 -15.50 -4.59
CA GLN A 51 -0.79 -15.71 -4.14
C GLN A 51 -0.40 -14.65 -3.13
N TRP A 52 0.21 -15.08 -2.03
CA TRP A 52 0.94 -14.21 -1.13
C TRP A 52 2.40 -14.23 -1.52
N VAL A 53 2.96 -13.04 -1.65
CA VAL A 53 4.36 -12.82 -1.93
C VAL A 53 5.10 -12.75 -0.59
N GLY A 54 6.11 -13.62 -0.43
CA GLY A 54 7.02 -13.66 0.71
C GLY A 54 7.62 -12.29 1.02
N PRO A 55 8.05 -12.04 2.26
CA PRO A 55 7.87 -10.74 2.85
C PRO A 55 8.86 -9.71 2.30
N PRO A 56 8.47 -8.80 1.39
CA PRO A 56 9.31 -7.66 1.10
C PRO A 56 9.43 -6.74 2.31
N LYS A 57 10.53 -6.01 2.34
CA LYS A 57 10.79 -4.95 3.29
C LYS A 57 10.27 -3.63 2.76
N ILE A 58 9.56 -2.87 3.59
CA ILE A 58 9.17 -1.50 3.27
C ILE A 58 10.41 -0.63 3.25
N VAL A 59 10.69 0.02 2.12
CA VAL A 59 11.85 0.90 1.95
C VAL A 59 11.47 2.38 1.97
N GLN A 60 10.22 2.72 1.63
CA GLN A 60 9.77 4.10 1.56
C GLN A 60 8.25 4.22 1.77
N ASP A 61 7.84 5.30 2.45
CA ASP A 61 6.47 5.79 2.44
C ASP A 61 6.21 6.55 1.14
N ALA A 62 5.32 6.01 0.30
CA ALA A 62 4.96 6.58 -1.01
C ALA A 62 3.71 7.47 -0.95
N GLY A 63 3.22 7.78 0.26
CA GLY A 63 2.04 8.60 0.51
C GLY A 63 0.83 7.79 0.95
N TYR A 64 -0.37 8.34 0.79
CA TYR A 64 -1.60 7.77 1.33
C TYR A 64 -1.78 6.31 0.92
N ASP A 65 -1.74 5.40 1.91
CA ASP A 65 -1.94 3.95 1.77
C ASP A 65 -1.05 3.28 0.69
N ASN A 66 0.13 3.86 0.43
CA ASN A 66 1.08 3.34 -0.56
C ASN A 66 2.48 3.26 0.05
N TRP A 67 3.14 2.12 -0.18
CA TRP A 67 4.50 1.85 0.27
C TRP A 67 5.32 1.27 -0.88
N ASP A 68 6.56 1.73 -1.00
CA ASP A 68 7.53 1.05 -1.85
C ASP A 68 8.17 -0.08 -1.04
N VAL A 69 8.19 -1.27 -1.64
CA VAL A 69 8.67 -2.48 -0.99
C VAL A 69 9.67 -3.18 -1.89
N VAL A 70 10.74 -3.70 -1.30
CA VAL A 70 11.80 -4.42 -2.00
C VAL A 70 11.87 -5.84 -1.45
N ARG A 71 11.97 -6.83 -2.35
CA ARG A 71 12.29 -8.20 -1.94
C ARG A 71 13.80 -8.33 -1.80
N GLU A 72 14.23 -9.04 -0.76
CA GLU A 72 15.64 -9.40 -0.56
C GLU A 72 16.03 -10.70 -1.31
N ASP A 73 15.07 -11.31 -2.04
CA ASP A 73 15.26 -12.51 -2.88
C ASP A 73 16.15 -12.29 -4.12
#